data_AF-A0A378J2P8-F1
#
_entry.id   AF-A0A378J2P8-F1
#
_cell.length_a   1.000
_cell.length_b   1.000
_cell.length_c   1.000
_cell.angle_alpha   90.00
_cell.angle_beta   90.00
_cell.angle_gamma   90.00
#
_symmetry.space_group_name_H-M   'P 1'
#
loop_
_entity.id
_entity.type
_entity.pdbx_description
1 polymer ?
#
loop_
_entity_poly.entity_id
_entity_poly.type
_entity_poly.pdbx_seq_one_letter_code
_entity_poly.pdbx_strand_id
1 'polypeptide(L)' 'MSVFKKLKKFYQASAENRTQIHVFLGFLVIPVIGMSLLYAYVCIFWL' A
#
# COMPACT_ATOMS: atom_id res chain seq x y z
N MET A 1 -22.04 -7.77 9.93
CA MET A 1 -21.31 -8.14 8.70
C MET A 1 -19.90 -7.59 8.80
N SER A 2 -18.88 -8.46 8.81
CA SER A 2 -17.47 -8.08 8.96
C SER A 2 -17.06 -7.01 7.94
N VAL A 3 -16.31 -6.00 8.38
CA VAL A 3 -15.84 -4.85 7.59
C VAL A 3 -15.15 -5.32 6.29
N PHE A 4 -14.44 -6.44 6.36
CA PHE A 4 -13.82 -7.11 5.22
C PHE A 4 -14.81 -7.51 4.11
N LYS A 5 -16.05 -7.93 4.45
CA LYS A 5 -17.07 -8.26 3.45
C LYS A 5 -17.60 -7.01 2.74
N LYS A 6 -17.71 -5.87 3.43
CA LYS A 6 -18.12 -4.60 2.82
C LYS A 6 -17.04 -4.11 1.85
N LEU A 7 -15.77 -4.11 2.26
CA LEU A 7 -14.63 -3.70 1.43
C LEU A 7 -14.50 -4.60 0.19
N LYS A 8 -14.65 -5.92 0.34
CA LYS A 8 -14.62 -6.85 -0.79
C LYS A 8 -15.73 -6.58 -1.81
N LYS A 9 -16.93 -6.24 -1.34
CA LYS A 9 -18.07 -5.90 -2.21
C LYS A 9 -17.85 -4.57 -2.94
N PHE A 10 -17.27 -3.57 -2.27
CA PHE A 10 -16.87 -2.30 -2.89
C PHE A 10 -15.73 -2.44 -3.89
N TYR A 11 -14.77 -3.35 -3.64
CA TYR A 11 -13.65 -3.65 -4.53
C TYR A 11 -14.07 -4.37 -5.81
N GLN A 12 -15.13 -5.20 -5.77
CA GLN A 12 -15.66 -5.87 -6.95
C GLN A 12 -16.76 -5.07 -7.69
N ALA A 13 -17.22 -3.94 -7.14
CA ALA A 13 -18.34 -3.20 -7.70
C ALA A 13 -18.03 -2.47 -9.02
N SER A 14 -16.78 -2.06 -9.24
CA SER A 14 -16.37 -1.34 -10.46
C SER A 14 -14.87 -1.48 -10.72
N ALA A 15 -14.48 -1.42 -11.99
CA ALA A 15 -13.08 -1.38 -12.42
C ALA A 15 -12.36 -0.14 -11.89
N GLU A 16 -13.07 0.98 -11.74
CA GLU A 16 -12.53 2.25 -11.23
C GLU A 16 -12.11 2.13 -9.75
N ASN A 17 -12.94 1.51 -8.91
CA ASN A 17 -12.63 1.28 -7.49
C ASN A 17 -11.39 0.41 -7.29
N ARG A 18 -11.15 -0.55 -8.21
CA ARG A 18 -9.95 -1.41 -8.16
C ARG A 18 -8.69 -0.60 -8.45
N THR A 19 -8.73 0.23 -9.48
CA THR A 19 -7.61 1.12 -9.84
C THR A 19 -7.33 2.10 -8.71
N GLN A 20 -8.36 2.74 -8.14
CA GLN A 20 -8.19 3.67 -7.03
C GLN A 20 -7.56 3.00 -5.80
N ILE A 21 -7.97 1.78 -5.46
CA ILE A 21 -7.37 1.03 -4.35
C ILE A 21 -5.93 0.64 -4.66
N HIS A 22 -5.62 0.24 -5.89
CA HIS A 22 -4.25 -0.08 -6.29
C HIS A 22 -3.34 1.15 -6.25
N VAL A 23 -3.82 2.30 -6.72
CA VAL A 23 -3.10 3.58 -6.68
C VAL A 23 -2.88 4.04 -5.23
N PHE A 24 -3.90 3.94 -4.38
CA PHE A 24 -3.79 4.24 -2.95
C PHE A 24 -2.78 3.32 -2.25
N LEU A 25 -2.83 2.02 -2.56
CA LEU A 25 -1.90 1.04 -1.99
C LEU A 25 -0.47 1.31 -2.47
N GLY A 26 -0.29 1.64 -3.76
CA GLY A 26 1.00 2.06 -4.30
C GLY A 26 1.53 3.32 -3.63
N PHE A 27 0.68 4.34 -3.45
CA PHE A 27 1.04 5.58 -2.75
C PHE A 27 1.48 5.35 -1.30
N LEU A 28 0.93 4.34 -0.62
CA LEU A 28 1.33 4.00 0.75
C LEU A 28 2.58 3.11 0.79
N VAL A 29 2.64 2.10 -0.09
CA VAL A 29 3.70 1.09 -0.09
C VAL A 29 5.03 1.65 -0.60
N ILE A 30 5.02 2.45 -1.66
CA ILE A 30 6.24 3.05 -2.24
C ILE A 30 7.03 3.87 -1.22
N PRO A 31 6.46 4.85 -0.50
CA PRO A 31 7.21 5.64 0.48
C PRO A 31 7.64 4.82 1.69
N VAL A 32 6.84 3.85 2.14
CA VAL A 32 7.24 2.95 3.24
C VAL A 32 8.47 2.12 2.85
N ILE A 33 8.47 1.54 1.65
CA ILE A 33 9.63 0.81 1.13
C ILE A 33 10.83 1.76 0.96
N GLY A 34 10.64 2.94 0.37
CA GLY A 34 11.71 3.91 0.15
C GLY A 34 12.38 4.35 1.46
N MET A 35 11.58 4.70 2.47
CA MET A 35 12.09 5.06 3.80
C MET A 35 12.80 3.89 4.47
N SER A 36 12.25 2.67 4.35
CA SER A 36 12.84 1.48 4.95
C SER A 36 14.19 1.12 4.33
N LEU A 37 14.31 1.23 2.99
CA LEU A 37 15.56 0.99 2.27
C LEU A 37 16.62 2.05 2.58
N LEU A 38 16.23 3.34 2.63
CA LEU A 38 17.14 4.41 3.03
C LEU A 38 17.64 4.22 4.45
N TYR A 39 16.75 3.86 5.39
CA TYR A 39 17.14 3.55 6.75
C TYR A 39 18.15 2.39 6.81
N ALA A 40 17.86 1.29 6.11
CA ALA A 40 18.78 0.15 6.04
C ALA A 40 20.13 0.53 5.44
N TYR A 41 20.13 1.34 4.36
CA TYR A 41 21.37 1.82 3.73
C TYR A 41 22.21 2.68 4.69
N VAL A 42 21.58 3.61 5.39
CA VAL A 42 22.26 4.45 6.39
C VAL A 42 22.81 3.60 7.54
N CYS A 43 22.03 2.63 8.03
CA CYS A 43 22.49 1.70 9.06
C CYS A 43 23.71 0.89 8.60
N ILE A 44 23.72 0.39 7.37
CA ILE A 44 24.87 -0.36 6.81
C ILE A 44 26.09 0.54 6.64
N PHE A 45 25.90 1.79 6.21
CA PHE A 45 27.01 2.74 6.04
C PHE A 45 27.67 3.15 7.36
N TRP A 46 26.89 3.17 8.45
CA TRP A 46 27.36 3.54 9.79
C TRP A 46 27.89 2.37 10.63
N LEU A 47 27.70 1.12 10.18
CA LEU A 47 28.24 -0.10 10.76
C LEU A 47 29.62 -0.42 10.16
#